data_AF-A0A955U788-F1
#
_entry.id   AF-A0A955U788-F1
#
_cell.length_a   1.000
_cell.length_b   1.000
_cell.length_c   1.000
_cell.angle_alpha   90.00
_cell.angle_beta   90.00
_cell.angle_gamma   90.00
#
_symmetry.space_group_name_H-M   'P 1'
#
loop_
_entity.id
_entity.type
_entity.pdbx_description
1 polymer ?
#
loop_
_entity_poly.entity_id
_entity_poly.type
_entity_poly.pdbx_seq_one_letter_code
_entity_poly.pdbx_strand_id
1 'polypeptide(L)'
;LHIDGTVQLFGGGTDTSDTGIPPVNCAGCHGAGDNPAPPPDTQGRSDTTLRSVGAHATHVLGTADAAAVPCAECHPVPVGLNDGSHLDGTVDFTFGPLARVGNHAPTWDPGAATCAETACHARGGTVETPVWTQVDGTQAACGTCHAIPPASPHPAVGPTNCAGGGCHDSAIVGPGPTILDPTRHVDGRFN
;
A
#
# COMPACT_ATOMS: atom_id res chain seq x y z
N LEU A 1 -19.93 -14.79 -13.86
CA LEU A 1 -20.22 -14.81 -15.32
C LEU A 1 -18.91 -14.42 -16.01
N HIS A 2 -18.27 -15.33 -16.75
CA HIS A 2 -17.07 -15.02 -17.57
C HIS A 2 -17.54 -14.71 -19.01
N ILE A 3 -16.91 -13.74 -19.67
CA ILE A 3 -17.42 -13.05 -20.86
C ILE A 3 -17.51 -13.93 -22.14
N ASP A 4 -17.06 -15.18 -22.07
CA ASP A 4 -17.02 -16.14 -23.18
C ASP A 4 -17.87 -17.40 -22.96
N GLY A 5 -18.58 -17.53 -21.83
CA GLY A 5 -19.51 -18.63 -21.60
C GLY A 5 -18.88 -20.01 -21.40
N THR A 6 -17.55 -20.11 -21.19
CA THR A 6 -16.89 -21.37 -20.81
C THR A 6 -15.99 -21.19 -19.59
N VAL A 7 -16.09 -22.10 -18.61
CA VAL A 7 -15.11 -22.17 -17.51
C VAL A 7 -13.83 -22.77 -18.08
N GLN A 8 -12.87 -21.90 -18.42
CA GLN A 8 -11.50 -22.30 -18.69
C GLN A 8 -10.75 -22.27 -17.35
N LEU A 9 -10.87 -23.35 -16.57
CA LEU A 9 -9.77 -23.70 -15.68
C LEU A 9 -8.65 -24.19 -16.59
N PHE A 10 -7.43 -23.68 -16.47
CA PHE A 10 -6.20 -24.47 -16.32
C PHE A 10 -4.95 -23.63 -16.60
N GLY A 11 -3.95 -23.84 -15.75
CA GLY A 11 -2.59 -23.38 -15.96
C GLY A 11 -1.57 -23.94 -14.96
N GLY A 12 -1.55 -25.26 -14.71
CA GLY A 12 -0.41 -25.92 -14.06
C GLY A 12 -0.72 -27.05 -13.07
N GLY A 13 -1.39 -28.13 -13.49
CA GLY A 13 -1.49 -29.34 -12.67
C GLY A 13 -2.53 -30.33 -13.19
N THR A 14 -2.09 -31.53 -13.55
CA THR A 14 -2.96 -32.65 -13.91
C THR A 14 -3.53 -33.27 -12.63
N ASP A 15 -4.70 -32.84 -12.19
CA ASP A 15 -5.55 -33.64 -11.30
C ASP A 15 -7.00 -33.47 -11.75
N THR A 16 -7.53 -34.52 -12.36
CA THR A 16 -8.93 -34.61 -12.82
C THR A 16 -9.71 -35.57 -11.92
N SER A 17 -9.51 -35.51 -10.59
CA SER A 17 -10.36 -36.24 -9.66
C SER A 17 -11.53 -35.36 -9.19
N ASP A 18 -12.72 -35.84 -9.57
CA ASP A 18 -14.07 -35.34 -9.30
C ASP A 18 -14.39 -35.28 -7.79
N THR A 19 -13.75 -34.34 -7.09
CA THR A 19 -14.19 -33.66 -5.85
C THR A 19 -13.43 -32.33 -5.59
N GLY A 20 -12.45 -31.95 -6.43
CA GLY A 20 -11.48 -30.88 -6.12
C GLY A 20 -11.53 -29.66 -7.05
N ILE A 21 -12.47 -28.74 -6.83
CA ILE A 21 -12.20 -27.33 -7.16
C ILE A 21 -11.24 -26.86 -6.06
N PRO A 22 -9.93 -26.64 -6.31
CA PRO A 22 -9.12 -25.92 -5.34
C PRO A 22 -9.84 -24.59 -5.10
N PRO A 23 -9.96 -24.11 -3.85
CA PRO A 23 -10.57 -22.82 -3.62
C PRO A 23 -9.88 -21.84 -4.57
N VAL A 24 -10.66 -21.21 -5.44
CA VAL A 24 -10.24 -20.07 -6.22
C VAL A 24 -9.91 -19.02 -5.18
N ASN A 25 -8.67 -19.08 -4.68
CA ASN A 25 -8.12 -18.05 -3.84
C ASN A 25 -8.03 -16.79 -4.69
N CYS A 26 -7.95 -15.63 -4.04
CA CYS A 26 -7.92 -14.36 -4.75
C CYS A 26 -6.79 -14.31 -5.81
N ALA A 27 -5.67 -14.99 -5.53
CA ALA A 27 -4.52 -15.22 -6.42
C ALA A 27 -4.83 -15.97 -7.73
N GLY A 28 -5.94 -16.71 -7.79
CA GLY A 28 -6.39 -17.38 -9.02
C GLY A 28 -6.85 -16.42 -10.12
N CYS A 29 -7.20 -15.18 -9.77
CA CYS A 29 -7.58 -14.14 -10.74
C CYS A 29 -6.67 -12.91 -10.71
N HIS A 30 -6.11 -12.52 -9.55
CA HIS A 30 -5.19 -11.38 -9.42
C HIS A 30 -4.19 -11.62 -8.29
N GLY A 31 -2.97 -11.10 -8.43
CA GLY A 31 -1.85 -11.45 -7.58
C GLY A 31 -1.20 -12.77 -8.02
N ALA A 32 -0.27 -13.28 -7.20
CA ALA A 32 0.49 -14.49 -7.50
C ALA A 32 0.79 -15.30 -6.23
N GLY A 33 0.81 -16.62 -6.37
CA GLY A 33 1.06 -17.55 -5.26
C GLY A 33 0.01 -17.39 -4.16
N ASP A 34 0.47 -17.10 -2.95
CA ASP A 34 -0.40 -16.83 -1.79
C ASP A 34 -0.65 -15.33 -1.55
N ASN A 35 -0.12 -14.45 -2.41
CA ASN A 35 -0.33 -13.01 -2.33
C ASN A 35 -1.37 -12.57 -3.36
N PRO A 36 -2.60 -12.24 -2.93
CA PRO A 36 -3.64 -11.79 -3.84
C PRO A 36 -3.52 -10.31 -4.22
N ALA A 37 -2.58 -9.55 -3.65
CA ALA A 37 -2.37 -8.17 -4.05
C ALA A 37 -1.59 -8.12 -5.39
N PRO A 38 -1.94 -7.22 -6.32
CA PRO A 38 -1.18 -7.03 -7.56
C PRO A 38 0.28 -6.69 -7.29
N PRO A 39 1.22 -7.08 -8.18
CA PRO A 39 1.04 -7.76 -9.47
C PRO A 39 1.05 -9.31 -9.44
N PRO A 40 0.54 -9.98 -10.50
CA PRO A 40 -0.11 -9.40 -11.68
C PRO A 40 -1.55 -8.91 -11.41
N ASP A 41 -2.04 -7.99 -12.23
CA ASP A 41 -3.46 -7.63 -12.24
C ASP A 41 -4.34 -8.72 -12.90
N THR A 42 -5.66 -8.51 -12.95
CA THR A 42 -6.63 -9.46 -13.53
C THR A 42 -6.45 -9.71 -15.04
N GLN A 43 -5.60 -8.94 -15.71
CA GLN A 43 -5.24 -9.12 -17.12
C GLN A 43 -3.84 -9.72 -17.28
N GLY A 44 -3.22 -10.18 -16.18
CA GLY A 44 -1.87 -10.77 -16.18
C GLY A 44 -0.75 -9.73 -16.29
N ARG A 45 -1.04 -8.43 -16.15
CA ARG A 45 -0.04 -7.36 -16.33
C ARG A 45 0.67 -7.08 -15.02
N SER A 46 1.96 -6.76 -15.09
CA SER A 46 2.80 -6.50 -13.92
C SER A 46 3.57 -5.18 -13.97
N ASP A 47 3.32 -4.34 -14.98
CA ASP A 47 3.99 -3.06 -15.13
C ASP A 47 3.43 -2.04 -14.13
N THR A 48 4.30 -1.52 -13.25
CA THR A 48 3.97 -0.53 -12.23
C THR A 48 3.49 0.81 -12.79
N THR A 49 3.68 1.08 -14.09
CA THR A 49 3.12 2.27 -14.75
C THR A 49 1.61 2.15 -14.99
N LEU A 50 1.02 0.96 -14.83
CA LEU A 50 -0.41 0.73 -14.93
C LEU A 50 -1.10 1.01 -13.59
N ARG A 51 -2.23 1.75 -13.60
CA ARG A 51 -3.01 2.00 -12.37
C ARG A 51 -3.48 0.71 -11.67
N SER A 52 -3.75 -0.35 -12.42
CA SER A 52 -4.14 -1.67 -11.92
C SER A 52 -3.02 -2.41 -11.18
N VAL A 53 -1.77 -1.99 -11.36
CA VAL A 53 -0.59 -2.55 -10.67
C VAL A 53 -0.03 -1.50 -9.71
N GLY A 54 0.56 -0.43 -10.24
CA GLY A 54 1.05 0.71 -9.48
C GLY A 54 1.86 0.33 -8.25
N ALA A 55 1.67 1.10 -7.18
CA ALA A 55 2.34 0.90 -5.89
C ALA A 55 1.65 -0.12 -4.98
N HIS A 56 0.83 -1.06 -5.50
CA HIS A 56 0.15 -2.08 -4.68
C HIS A 56 1.14 -2.84 -3.80
N ALA A 57 2.16 -3.43 -4.42
CA ALA A 57 3.17 -4.22 -3.72
C ALA A 57 3.87 -3.40 -2.61
N THR A 58 4.20 -2.14 -2.87
CA THR A 58 4.83 -1.25 -1.89
C THR A 58 3.97 -1.08 -0.63
N HIS A 59 2.65 -0.95 -0.79
CA HIS A 59 1.75 -0.77 0.34
C HIS A 59 1.46 -2.08 1.06
N VAL A 60 1.08 -3.14 0.33
CA VAL A 60 0.59 -4.39 0.93
C VAL A 60 1.70 -5.28 1.51
N LEU A 61 2.95 -5.10 1.07
CA LEU A 61 4.10 -5.79 1.64
C LEU A 61 4.83 -4.95 2.70
N GLY A 62 4.57 -3.63 2.72
CA GLY A 62 5.34 -2.68 3.51
C GLY A 62 6.74 -2.42 2.92
N THR A 63 7.52 -1.63 3.63
CA THR A 63 8.88 -1.26 3.24
C THR A 63 9.84 -1.37 4.43
N ALA A 64 11.10 -1.01 4.22
CA ALA A 64 12.05 -0.84 5.32
C ALA A 64 11.67 0.31 6.27
N ASP A 65 10.72 1.17 5.89
CA ASP A 65 10.37 2.39 6.63
C ASP A 65 8.91 2.40 7.10
N ALA A 66 8.08 1.45 6.66
CA ALA A 66 6.65 1.41 6.96
C ALA A 66 6.10 -0.02 7.04
N ALA A 67 5.12 -0.22 7.91
CA ALA A 67 4.35 -1.45 7.98
C ALA A 67 3.53 -1.71 6.69
N ALA A 68 3.18 -2.97 6.48
CA ALA A 68 2.22 -3.37 5.46
C ALA A 68 0.83 -2.78 5.73
N VAL A 69 0.19 -2.30 4.67
CA VAL A 69 -1.16 -1.74 4.66
C VAL A 69 -2.17 -2.83 4.30
N PRO A 70 -3.17 -3.11 5.15
CA PRO A 70 -4.23 -4.07 4.83
C PRO A 70 -5.05 -3.63 3.61
N CYS A 71 -5.50 -4.57 2.78
CA CYS A 71 -6.26 -4.28 1.56
C CYS A 71 -7.52 -3.42 1.82
N ALA A 72 -8.17 -3.65 2.98
CA ALA A 72 -9.37 -2.94 3.41
C ALA A 72 -9.18 -1.42 3.62
N GLU A 73 -7.95 -0.93 3.61
CA GLU A 73 -7.65 0.51 3.71
C GLU A 73 -7.85 1.28 2.40
N CYS A 74 -7.96 0.58 1.26
CA CYS A 74 -8.09 1.20 -0.06
C CYS A 74 -9.37 0.77 -0.79
N HIS A 75 -9.84 -0.45 -0.54
CA HIS A 75 -11.07 -0.96 -1.16
C HIS A 75 -11.72 -2.02 -0.27
N PRO A 76 -13.05 -2.22 -0.35
CA PRO A 76 -13.69 -3.37 0.26
C PRO A 76 -13.04 -4.66 -0.25
N VAL A 77 -12.75 -5.59 0.65
CA VAL A 77 -12.25 -6.91 0.30
C VAL A 77 -13.45 -7.85 0.17
N PRO A 78 -13.73 -8.39 -1.02
CA PRO A 78 -14.83 -9.32 -1.22
C PRO A 78 -14.68 -10.56 -0.32
N VAL A 79 -15.79 -10.99 0.29
CA VAL A 79 -15.80 -12.23 1.09
C VAL A 79 -16.00 -13.48 0.23
N GLY A 80 -16.27 -13.31 -1.07
CA GLY A 80 -16.42 -14.40 -2.03
C GLY A 80 -16.57 -13.90 -3.46
N LEU A 81 -16.47 -14.82 -4.42
CA LEU A 81 -16.50 -14.49 -5.85
C LEU A 81 -17.80 -13.80 -6.29
N ASN A 82 -18.93 -14.17 -5.71
CA ASN A 82 -20.26 -13.66 -6.08
C ASN A 82 -20.73 -12.53 -5.16
N ASP A 83 -19.82 -11.92 -4.39
CA ASP A 83 -20.14 -10.67 -3.71
C ASP A 83 -20.52 -9.61 -4.76
N GLY A 84 -21.59 -8.87 -4.50
CA GLY A 84 -22.37 -8.18 -5.53
C GLY A 84 -21.57 -7.21 -6.39
N SER A 85 -20.55 -6.55 -5.82
CA SER A 85 -19.68 -5.61 -6.53
C SER A 85 -18.31 -6.17 -6.91
N HIS A 86 -18.00 -7.43 -6.59
CA HIS A 86 -16.65 -7.98 -6.86
C HIS A 86 -16.34 -8.12 -8.36
N LEU A 87 -17.32 -8.52 -9.17
CA LEU A 87 -17.14 -8.86 -10.60
C LEU A 87 -17.92 -7.95 -11.55
N ASP A 88 -18.14 -6.69 -11.17
CA ASP A 88 -18.90 -5.73 -11.99
C ASP A 88 -18.03 -4.88 -12.95
N GLY A 89 -16.71 -5.10 -12.94
CA GLY A 89 -15.74 -4.40 -13.79
C GLY A 89 -15.31 -3.04 -13.25
N THR A 90 -15.74 -2.68 -12.04
CA THR A 90 -15.34 -1.47 -11.33
C THR A 90 -14.58 -1.82 -10.05
N VAL A 91 -13.71 -0.90 -9.61
CA VAL A 91 -13.05 -1.03 -8.31
C VAL A 91 -13.75 -0.06 -7.36
N ASP A 92 -14.42 -0.61 -6.36
CA ASP A 92 -14.94 0.17 -5.24
C ASP A 92 -13.76 0.68 -4.42
N PHE A 93 -13.41 1.95 -4.61
CA PHE A 93 -12.31 2.56 -3.86
C PHE A 93 -12.85 3.36 -2.67
N THR A 94 -12.30 3.09 -1.48
CA THR A 94 -12.61 3.84 -0.26
C THR A 94 -11.37 3.93 0.62
N PHE A 95 -11.11 5.11 1.16
CA PHE A 95 -10.08 5.26 2.17
C PHE A 95 -10.56 4.79 3.53
N GLY A 96 -9.85 3.80 4.08
CA GLY A 96 -10.04 3.28 5.41
C GLY A 96 -9.55 4.21 6.52
N PRO A 97 -9.61 3.75 7.78
CA PRO A 97 -9.27 4.55 8.95
C PRO A 97 -7.81 5.03 9.00
N LEU A 98 -6.83 4.25 8.52
CA LEU A 98 -5.42 4.63 8.60
C LEU A 98 -5.14 5.90 7.82
N ALA A 99 -5.70 6.02 6.62
CA ALA A 99 -5.56 7.22 5.78
C ALA A 99 -6.22 8.48 6.39
N ARG A 100 -7.09 8.33 7.40
CA ARG A 100 -7.89 9.39 8.02
C ARG A 100 -7.43 9.79 9.41
N VAL A 101 -6.39 9.14 9.94
CA VAL A 101 -5.80 9.48 11.23
C VAL A 101 -5.52 10.99 11.30
N GLY A 102 -5.84 11.61 12.43
CA GLY A 102 -5.66 13.05 12.61
C GLY A 102 -6.66 13.91 11.82
N ASN A 103 -7.87 13.41 11.57
CA ASN A 103 -8.95 14.09 10.83
C ASN A 103 -8.59 14.45 9.38
N HIS A 104 -7.71 13.66 8.78
CA HIS A 104 -7.33 13.86 7.38
C HIS A 104 -8.47 13.46 6.43
N ALA A 105 -8.57 14.18 5.31
CA ALA A 105 -9.62 14.02 4.31
C ALA A 105 -9.02 13.48 3.00
N PRO A 106 -8.64 12.19 2.97
CA PRO A 106 -7.88 11.62 1.87
C PRO A 106 -8.65 11.67 0.55
N THR A 107 -7.94 11.94 -0.53
CA THR A 107 -8.46 12.05 -1.89
C THR A 107 -7.64 11.23 -2.86
N TRP A 108 -8.32 10.77 -3.92
CA TRP A 108 -7.74 10.06 -5.05
C TRP A 108 -8.16 10.77 -6.33
N ASP A 109 -7.18 11.19 -7.14
CA ASP A 109 -7.40 11.67 -8.49
C ASP A 109 -7.12 10.52 -9.48
N PRO A 110 -8.16 9.92 -10.09
CA PRO A 110 -7.96 8.84 -11.04
C PRO A 110 -7.26 9.31 -12.33
N GLY A 111 -7.41 10.57 -12.73
CA GLY A 111 -6.82 11.11 -13.96
C GLY A 111 -5.32 11.32 -13.83
N ALA A 112 -4.87 11.85 -12.69
CA ALA A 112 -3.45 12.02 -12.38
C ALA A 112 -2.81 10.78 -11.74
N ALA A 113 -3.62 9.80 -11.31
CA ALA A 113 -3.19 8.67 -10.50
C ALA A 113 -2.49 9.10 -9.21
N THR A 114 -3.00 10.14 -8.54
CA THR A 114 -2.39 10.69 -7.32
C THR A 114 -3.27 10.51 -6.09
N CYS A 115 -2.62 10.23 -4.97
CA CYS A 115 -3.24 10.29 -3.65
C CYS A 115 -2.86 11.61 -2.99
N ALA A 116 -3.74 12.22 -2.22
CA ALA A 116 -3.44 13.43 -1.45
C ALA A 116 -4.23 13.45 -0.13
N GLU A 117 -3.80 14.30 0.80
CA GLU A 117 -4.51 14.55 2.07
C GLU A 117 -4.72 13.27 2.92
N THR A 118 -3.89 12.25 2.71
CA THR A 118 -3.87 11.06 3.57
C THR A 118 -2.99 11.33 4.78
N ALA A 119 -3.26 10.64 5.89
CA ALA A 119 -2.42 10.72 7.09
C ALA A 119 -0.93 10.37 6.85
N CYS A 120 -0.55 9.84 5.69
CA CYS A 120 0.85 9.56 5.32
C CYS A 120 1.39 10.56 4.28
N HIS A 121 0.54 11.04 3.37
CA HIS A 121 0.88 11.92 2.25
C HIS A 121 0.41 13.36 2.50
N ALA A 122 0.52 13.85 3.73
CA ALA A 122 0.19 15.24 4.11
C ALA A 122 0.95 15.64 5.39
N ARG A 123 2.27 15.42 5.40
CA ARG A 123 3.13 15.57 6.60
C ARG A 123 4.18 16.67 6.48
N GLY A 124 4.08 17.55 5.49
CA GLY A 124 4.93 18.72 5.30
C GLY A 124 6.28 18.41 4.65
N GLY A 125 6.39 17.29 3.94
CA GLY A 125 7.57 16.95 3.13
C GLY A 125 7.51 17.53 1.72
N THR A 126 8.45 17.14 0.87
CA THR A 126 8.53 17.64 -0.51
C THR A 126 7.58 16.95 -1.49
N VAL A 127 6.98 15.82 -1.12
CA VAL A 127 6.03 15.05 -1.95
C VAL A 127 4.81 14.67 -1.11
N GLU A 128 3.81 15.54 -1.11
CA GLU A 128 2.51 15.29 -0.44
C GLU A 128 1.47 14.70 -1.41
N THR A 129 1.73 14.72 -2.71
CA THR A 129 0.80 14.18 -3.71
C THR A 129 1.49 13.14 -4.59
N PRO A 130 1.88 11.97 -4.04
CA PRO A 130 2.59 10.97 -4.80
C PRO A 130 1.73 10.38 -5.92
N VAL A 131 2.39 10.04 -7.03
CA VAL A 131 1.81 9.36 -8.18
C VAL A 131 1.89 7.85 -7.96
N TRP A 132 0.73 7.20 -7.91
CA TRP A 132 0.55 5.76 -7.70
C TRP A 132 1.31 4.89 -8.71
N THR A 133 1.44 5.38 -9.94
CA THR A 133 2.11 4.67 -11.05
C THR A 133 3.60 5.01 -11.17
N GLN A 134 4.16 5.77 -10.23
CA GLN A 134 5.59 6.07 -10.14
C GLN A 134 6.22 5.28 -8.99
N VAL A 135 6.79 4.12 -9.31
CA VAL A 135 7.40 3.18 -8.34
C VAL A 135 8.90 3.07 -8.61
N ASP A 136 9.60 4.20 -8.52
CA ASP A 136 11.06 4.31 -8.75
C ASP A 136 11.86 4.61 -7.47
N GLY A 137 11.19 4.61 -6.32
CA GLY A 137 11.75 4.92 -5.01
C GLY A 137 11.91 6.42 -4.71
N THR A 138 11.72 7.30 -5.69
CA THR A 138 11.92 8.76 -5.50
C THR A 138 10.91 9.37 -4.54
N GLN A 139 9.68 8.83 -4.50
CA GLN A 139 8.60 9.34 -3.66
C GLN A 139 8.65 8.83 -2.22
N ALA A 140 9.46 7.79 -1.94
CA ALA A 140 9.62 7.19 -0.61
C ALA A 140 10.95 7.59 0.06
N ALA A 141 11.75 8.44 -0.58
CA ALA A 141 13.02 8.89 -0.01
C ALA A 141 12.79 9.72 1.27
N CYS A 142 13.71 9.63 2.24
CA CYS A 142 13.72 10.48 3.41
C CYS A 142 13.57 11.97 3.03
N GLY A 143 12.68 12.71 3.69
CA GLY A 143 12.38 14.11 3.37
C GLY A 143 11.15 14.33 2.48
N THR A 144 10.67 13.30 1.77
CA THR A 144 9.50 13.45 0.88
C THR A 144 8.19 13.47 1.65
N CYS A 145 8.07 12.70 2.73
CA CYS A 145 6.87 12.67 3.57
C CYS A 145 6.86 13.81 4.60
N HIS A 146 7.98 14.00 5.32
CA HIS A 146 8.19 15.07 6.29
C HIS A 146 9.65 15.54 6.24
N ALA A 147 9.91 16.78 6.64
CA ALA A 147 11.26 17.31 6.70
C ALA A 147 12.12 16.57 7.75
N ILE A 148 13.41 16.40 7.45
CA ILE A 148 14.40 15.77 8.33
C ILE A 148 15.67 16.63 8.31
N PRO A 149 15.93 17.44 9.36
CA PRO A 149 15.06 17.74 10.49
C PRO A 149 13.86 18.62 10.09
N PRO A 150 12.77 18.66 10.90
CA PRO A 150 11.68 19.61 10.73
C PRO A 150 12.14 21.08 10.84
N ALA A 151 11.30 22.00 10.38
CA ALA A 151 11.52 23.42 10.59
C ALA A 151 11.55 23.81 12.08
N SER A 152 12.12 24.99 12.36
CA SER A 152 12.08 25.63 13.69
C SER A 152 10.64 25.62 14.27
N PRO A 153 10.44 25.36 15.58
CA PRO A 153 11.42 25.37 16.65
C PRO A 153 12.10 24.02 16.96
N HIS A 154 12.16 23.09 15.99
CA HIS A 154 12.92 21.83 16.19
C HIS A 154 14.38 22.14 16.62
N PRO A 155 14.84 21.60 17.76
CA PRO A 155 16.13 21.96 18.31
C PRO A 155 17.27 21.38 17.45
N ALA A 156 18.23 22.22 17.09
CA ALA A 156 19.45 21.79 16.44
C ALA A 156 20.32 20.99 17.43
N VAL A 157 20.27 19.65 17.33
CA VAL A 157 21.10 18.72 18.11
C VAL A 157 22.09 17.99 17.19
N GLY A 158 23.17 17.44 17.76
CA GLY A 158 24.13 16.63 17.01
C GLY A 158 23.50 15.37 16.38
N PRO A 159 24.08 14.79 15.32
CA PRO A 159 23.47 13.73 14.50
C PRO A 159 23.18 12.41 15.25
N THR A 160 23.83 12.20 16.39
CA THR A 160 23.61 11.04 17.29
C THR A 160 22.51 11.28 18.32
N ASN A 161 22.01 12.51 18.45
CA ASN A 161 21.09 12.91 19.52
C ASN A 161 19.63 12.99 19.06
N CYS A 162 19.35 12.62 17.80
CA CYS A 162 17.98 12.48 17.31
C CYS A 162 17.30 11.30 18.03
N ALA A 163 17.87 10.10 17.92
CA ALA A 163 17.45 8.92 18.64
C ALA A 163 18.15 8.84 20.00
N GLY A 164 17.40 8.57 21.07
CA GLY A 164 17.98 8.33 22.40
C GLY A 164 18.32 9.59 23.21
N GLY A 165 18.22 10.78 22.61
CA GLY A 165 18.31 12.08 23.31
C GLY A 165 17.04 12.45 24.10
N GLY A 166 16.02 11.58 24.09
CA GLY A 166 14.73 11.81 24.78
C GLY A 166 13.67 12.55 23.97
N CYS A 167 13.95 12.91 22.71
CA CYS A 167 13.01 13.63 21.83
C CYS A 167 12.32 12.73 20.80
N HIS A 168 13.02 11.74 20.26
CA HIS A 168 12.46 10.71 19.36
C HIS A 168 12.61 9.33 20.01
N ASP A 169 11.61 8.47 19.86
CA ASP A 169 11.62 7.12 20.40
C ASP A 169 12.76 6.31 19.78
N SER A 170 13.77 5.98 20.60
CA SER A 170 14.94 5.22 20.19
C SER A 170 14.65 3.76 19.86
N ALA A 171 13.43 3.27 20.14
CA ALA A 171 12.98 1.96 19.67
C ALA A 171 12.49 2.03 18.21
N ILE A 172 12.10 3.20 17.72
CA ILE A 172 11.53 3.40 16.38
C ILE A 172 12.55 4.03 15.44
N VAL A 173 13.27 5.05 15.90
CA VAL A 173 14.24 5.82 15.10
C VAL A 173 15.65 5.56 15.63
N GLY A 174 16.59 5.31 14.72
CA GLY A 174 18.00 5.08 15.04
C GLY A 174 18.88 6.32 14.83
N PRO A 175 20.21 6.19 15.00
CA PRO A 175 21.14 7.25 14.63
C PRO A 175 21.04 7.60 13.13
N GLY A 176 21.07 8.89 12.80
CA GLY A 176 20.80 9.36 11.43
C GLY A 176 19.34 9.16 11.00
N PRO A 177 19.02 9.30 9.70
CA PRO A 177 17.68 9.04 9.18
C PRO A 177 17.46 7.53 8.98
N THR A 178 17.40 6.77 10.08
CA THR A 178 17.20 5.31 10.05
C THR A 178 15.99 4.89 10.87
N ILE A 179 15.24 3.92 10.38
CA ILE A 179 14.07 3.34 11.04
C ILE A 179 14.44 1.96 11.58
N LEU A 180 14.29 1.79 12.89
CA LEU A 180 14.56 0.54 13.62
C LEU A 180 13.31 -0.34 13.73
N ASP A 181 12.14 0.29 13.87
CA ASP A 181 10.85 -0.40 13.88
C ASP A 181 9.89 0.20 12.83
N PRO A 182 9.88 -0.36 11.60
CA PRO A 182 9.01 0.09 10.52
C PRO A 182 7.52 -0.06 10.86
N THR A 183 7.19 -0.97 11.78
CA THR A 183 5.81 -1.24 12.19
C THR A 183 5.21 -0.13 13.04
N ARG A 184 6.06 0.78 13.55
CA ARG A 184 5.68 1.91 14.42
C ARG A 184 6.01 3.28 13.84
N HIS A 185 6.66 3.35 12.67
CA HIS A 185 7.05 4.61 12.04
C HIS A 185 5.91 5.25 11.25
N VAL A 186 5.23 4.46 10.41
CA VAL A 186 4.07 4.89 9.60
C VAL A 186 2.88 4.00 9.94
N ASP A 187 2.37 4.12 11.17
CA ASP A 187 1.32 3.25 11.72
C ASP A 187 0.03 4.01 12.10
N GLY A 188 -0.02 5.31 11.80
CA GLY A 188 -1.16 6.15 12.14
C GLY A 188 -1.31 6.41 13.65
N ARG A 189 -0.25 6.22 14.44
CA ARG A 189 -0.23 6.56 15.87
C ARG A 189 0.86 7.59 16.15
N PHE A 190 0.60 8.45 17.13
CA PHE A 190 1.66 9.25 17.73
C PHE A 190 2.32 8.38 18.79
N ASN A 191 3.47 7.82 18.44
CA ASN A 191 4.27 6.94 19.29
C ASN A 191 5.47 7.69 19.88
#